data_AF-A0A0P7DZE6-F1
#
_entry.id   AF-A0A0P7DZE6-F1
#
_cell.length_a   1.000
_cell.length_b   1.000
_cell.length_c   1.000
_cell.angle_alpha   90.00
_cell.angle_beta   90.00
_cell.angle_gamma   90.00
#
_symmetry.space_group_name_H-M   'P 1'
#
loop_
_entity.id
_entity.type
_entity.pdbx_description
1 polymer ?
#
loop_
_entity_poly.entity_id
_entity_poly.type
_entity_poly.pdbx_seq_one_letter_code
_entity_poly.pdbx_strand_id
1 'polypeptide(L)' 'MSLFLSKEEIVELTGRKQRQKQVEQLTAMRITFTLDAFGWPKVLRKSIEAELGASPNQRNSNNSSIFKYTELNLED' A
#
# COMPACT_ATOMS: atom_id res chain seq x y z
N MET A 1 -12.41 -12.70 -10.15
CA MET A 1 -11.74 -12.25 -8.91
C MET A 1 -10.30 -11.90 -9.22
N SER A 2 -9.88 -10.67 -8.94
CA SER A 2 -8.48 -10.23 -9.12
C SER A 2 -7.73 -10.35 -7.80
N LEU A 3 -6.47 -10.82 -7.83
CA LEU A 3 -5.58 -10.90 -6.66
C LEU A 3 -5.26 -9.51 -6.08
N PHE A 4 -5.26 -8.49 -6.95
CA PHE A 4 -5.00 -7.10 -6.59
C PHE A 4 -6.29 -6.29 -6.55
N LEU A 5 -6.31 -5.30 -5.67
CA LEU A 5 -7.33 -4.26 -5.65
C LEU A 5 -7.25 -3.41 -6.92
N SER A 6 -8.41 -3.06 -7.46
CA SER A 6 -8.52 -2.11 -8.55
C SER A 6 -8.25 -0.68 -8.06
N LYS A 7 -8.07 0.26 -8.98
CA LYS A 7 -7.89 1.68 -8.63
C LYS A 7 -9.10 2.24 -7.89
N GLU A 8 -10.31 1.81 -8.28
CA GLU A 8 -11.56 2.24 -7.65
C GLU A 8 -11.65 1.70 -6.22
N GLU A 9 -11.30 0.43 -6.01
CA GLU A 9 -11.29 -0.17 -4.68
C GLU A 9 -10.25 0.48 -3.76
N ILE A 10 -9.11 0.91 -4.31
CA ILE A 10 -8.11 1.68 -3.55
C ILE A 10 -8.66 3.06 -3.19
N VAL A 11 -9.41 3.71 -4.08
CA VAL A 11 -10.06 4.99 -3.79
C VAL A 11 -11.10 4.81 -2.69
N GLU A 12 -11.89 3.75 -2.72
CA GLU A 12 -12.88 3.44 -1.68
C GLU A 12 -12.20 3.12 -0.34
N LEU A 13 -11.18 2.28 -0.35
CA LEU A 13 -10.42 1.90 0.84
C LEU A 13 -9.73 3.09 1.51
N THR A 14 -9.14 3.99 0.71
CA THR A 14 -8.41 5.15 1.24
C THR A 14 -9.29 6.37 1.43
N GLY A 15 -10.46 6.44 0.78
CA GLY A 15 -11.27 7.65 0.67
C GLY A 15 -10.59 8.79 -0.11
N ARG A 16 -9.48 8.52 -0.80
CA ARG A 16 -8.66 9.53 -1.48
C ARG A 16 -8.52 9.22 -2.96
N LYS A 17 -8.59 10.26 -3.80
CA LYS A 17 -8.38 10.16 -5.26
C LYS A 17 -6.96 10.48 -5.70
N GLN A 18 -6.21 11.24 -4.89
CA GLN A 18 -4.84 11.63 -5.21
C GLN A 18 -3.86 10.53 -4.80
N ARG A 19 -3.01 10.10 -5.74
CA ARG A 19 -2.02 9.03 -5.56
C ARG A 19 -1.17 9.18 -4.29
N GLN A 20 -0.61 10.37 -4.06
CA GLN A 20 0.23 10.62 -2.89
C GLN A 20 -0.55 10.45 -1.58
N LYS A 21 -1.76 10.98 -1.52
CA LYS A 21 -2.66 10.82 -0.36
C LYS A 21 -3.12 9.37 -0.15
N GLN A 22 -3.25 8.59 -1.22
CA GLN A 22 -3.54 7.16 -1.13
C GLN A 22 -2.37 6.41 -0.48
N VAL A 23 -1.13 6.69 -0.91
CA VAL A 23 0.08 6.09 -0.34
C VAL A 23 0.25 6.47 1.13
N GLU A 24 0.07 7.74 1.47
CA GLU A 24 0.10 8.22 2.87
C GLU A 24 -0.97 7.52 3.72
N GLN A 25 -2.19 7.41 3.20
CA GLN A 25 -3.29 6.75 3.90
C GLN A 25 -3.04 5.25 4.09
N LEU A 26 -2.59 4.55 3.05
CA LEU A 26 -2.25 3.12 3.16
C LEU A 26 -1.12 2.88 4.17
N THR A 27 -0.15 3.79 4.22
CA THR A 27 0.93 3.77 5.21
C THR A 27 0.38 4.01 6.63
N ALA A 28 -0.51 4.99 6.79
CA ALA A 28 -1.15 5.28 8.08
C ALA A 28 -2.01 4.11 8.58
N MET A 29 -2.67 3.39 7.65
CA MET A 29 -3.43 2.16 7.93
C MET A 29 -2.55 0.94 8.17
N ARG A 30 -1.21 1.06 8.02
CA ARG A 30 -0.24 -0.04 8.10
C ARG A 30 -0.52 -1.20 7.15
N ILE A 31 -1.16 -0.90 6.03
CA ILE A 31 -1.44 -1.88 4.98
C ILE A 31 -0.17 -2.10 4.16
N THR A 32 0.15 -3.36 3.85
CA THR A 32 1.27 -3.67 2.95
C THR A 32 0.86 -3.41 1.50
N PHE A 33 1.63 -2.59 0.79
CA PHE A 33 1.42 -2.28 -0.61
C PHE A 33 2.74 -2.22 -1.38
N THR A 34 2.64 -2.30 -2.71
CA THR A 34 3.74 -2.09 -3.66
C THR A 34 3.39 -0.92 -4.56
N LEU A 35 4.37 -0.32 -5.23
CA LEU A 35 4.13 0.71 -6.23
C LEU A 35 4.31 0.13 -7.63
N ASP A 36 3.45 0.53 -8.57
CA ASP A 36 3.66 0.25 -9.98
C ASP A 36 4.71 1.18 -10.60
N ALA A 37 5.05 0.95 -11.88
CA ALA A 37 6.00 1.79 -12.61
C ALA A 37 5.58 3.27 -12.73
N PHE A 38 4.29 3.57 -12.52
CA PHE A 38 3.71 4.91 -12.55
C PHE A 38 3.50 5.49 -11.13
N GLY A 39 3.96 4.79 -10.09
CA GLY A 39 3.85 5.18 -8.69
C GLY A 39 2.46 4.98 -8.06
N TRP A 40 1.54 4.26 -8.70
CA TRP A 40 0.25 3.93 -8.11
C TRP A 40 0.40 2.76 -7.12
N PRO A 41 -0.28 2.83 -5.96
CA PRO A 41 -0.29 1.72 -5.03
C PRO A 41 -0.98 0.50 -5.66
N LYS A 42 -0.36 -0.66 -5.52
CA LYS A 42 -0.91 -1.99 -5.80
C LYS A 42 -0.98 -2.76 -4.50
N VAL A 43 -2.18 -3.16 -4.12
CA VAL A 43 -2.48 -3.83 -2.86
C VAL A 43 -3.05 -5.21 -3.15
N LEU A 44 -2.56 -6.23 -2.45
CA LEU A 44 -3.11 -7.59 -2.51
C LEU A 44 -4.37 -7.66 -1.63
N ARG A 45 -5.47 -8.24 -2.16
CA ARG A 45 -6.72 -8.38 -1.40
C ARG A 45 -6.52 -9.13 -0.08
N LYS A 46 -5.73 -10.21 -0.12
CA LYS A 46 -5.39 -11.02 1.07
C LYS A 46 -4.72 -10.21 2.18
N SER A 47 -3.93 -9.19 1.84
CA SER A 47 -3.31 -8.32 2.84
C SER A 47 -4.33 -7.47 3.57
N ILE A 48 -5.39 -7.02 2.88
CA ILE A 48 -6.45 -6.23 3.48
C ILE A 48 -7.35 -7.08 4.38
N GLU A 49 -7.70 -8.28 3.93
CA GLU A 49 -8.49 -9.23 4.71
C GLU A 49 -7.82 -9.57 6.04
N ALA A 50 -6.48 -9.70 6.06
CA ALA A 50 -5.71 -9.93 7.27
C ALA A 50 -5.72 -8.72 8.23
N GLU A 51 -5.57 -7.50 7.72
CA GLU A 51 -5.53 -6.28 8.55
C GLU A 51 -6.92 -5.82 9.03
N LEU A 52 -7.99 -6.04 8.25
CA LEU A 52 -9.38 -5.68 8.59
C LEU A 52 -10.11 -6.75 9.43
N GLY A 53 -9.41 -7.80 9.86
CA GLY A 53 -9.95 -8.75 10.84
C GLY A 53 -10.76 -9.91 10.26
N ALA A 54 -10.61 -10.27 8.98
CA ALA A 54 -11.20 -11.46 8.39
C ALA A 54 -10.45 -12.77 8.75
N SER A 55 -10.04 -12.92 10.02
CA SER A 55 -9.53 -14.15 10.67
C SER A 55 -8.03 -14.47 10.52
N PRO A 56 -7.47 -15.35 11.38
CA PRO A 56 -6.69 -14.95 12.54
C PRO A 56 -5.20 -15.26 12.33
N ASN A 57 -4.36 -14.46 12.98
CA ASN A 57 -3.02 -14.90 13.37
C ASN A 57 -2.05 -15.21 12.22
N GLN A 58 -1.56 -14.19 11.49
CA GLN A 58 -0.17 -14.18 11.03
C GLN A 58 0.39 -12.76 11.04
N ARG A 59 0.96 -12.38 12.19
CA ARG A 59 1.95 -11.31 12.29
C ARG A 59 3.17 -11.74 11.45
N ASN A 60 3.24 -11.34 10.19
CA ASN A 60 4.50 -11.40 9.45
C ASN A 60 5.15 -10.01 9.45
N SER A 61 5.78 -9.71 10.58
CA SER A 61 6.65 -8.55 10.76
C SER A 61 7.94 -8.75 9.99
N ASN A 62 7.94 -8.64 8.66
CA ASN A 62 9.18 -8.62 7.87
C ASN A 62 8.98 -7.80 6.59
N ASN A 63 9.40 -6.53 6.62
CA ASN A 63 10.09 -5.80 5.54
C ASN A 63 10.05 -4.28 5.78
N SER A 64 10.80 -3.83 6.78
CA SER A 64 11.05 -2.41 7.09
C SER A 64 12.20 -1.80 6.26
N SER A 65 12.45 -2.28 5.04
CA SER A 65 13.63 -1.88 4.23
C SER A 65 13.33 -1.18 2.91
N ILE A 66 12.08 -0.82 2.60
CA ILE A 66 11.73 -0.09 1.34
C ILE A 66 11.66 1.43 1.49
N PHE A 67 11.77 1.99 2.70
CA PHE A 67 11.77 3.45 2.91
C PHE A 67 13.16 4.11 2.77
N LYS A 68 13.95 3.76 1.75
CA LYS A 68 15.28 4.38 1.51
C LYS A 68 15.55 4.84 0.07
N TYR A 69 14.53 5.27 -0.66
CA TYR A 69 14.75 5.95 -1.96
C TYR A 69 14.12 7.34 -1.97
N THR A 70 14.63 8.24 -1.13
CA THR A 70 14.31 9.68 -1.20
C THR A 70 15.53 10.60 -1.11
N GLU A 71 16.77 10.12 -1.28
CA GLU A 71 17.96 10.99 -1.11
C GLU A 71 19.06 10.84 -2.17
N LEU A 72 18.77 10.50 -3.42
CA LEU A 72 19.78 10.59 -4.48
C LEU A 72 19.18 11.13 -5.78
N ASN A 73 18.83 12.41 -5.76
CA ASN A 73 18.82 13.31 -6.92
C ASN A 73 18.63 14.74 -6.40
N LEU A 74 19.67 15.29 -5.76
CA LEU A 74 19.88 16.73 -5.66
C LEU A 74 21.29 16.99 -6.19
N GLU A 75 21.37 18.01 -7.04
CA GLU A 75 22.40 18.37 -8.03
C GLU A 75 23.88 18.26 -7.63
N ASP A 76 24.70 17.96 -8.64
CA ASP A 76 25.68 18.91 -9.19
C ASP A 76 25.63 18.87 -10.73
#